data_AF-A0A972QH02-F1
#
_entry.id   AF-A0A972QH02-F1
#
_cell.length_a   1.000
_cell.length_b   1.000
_cell.length_c   1.000
_cell.angle_alpha   90.00
_cell.angle_beta   90.00
_cell.angle_gamma   90.00
#
_symmetry.space_group_name_H-M   'P 1'
#
loop_
_entity.id
_entity.type
_entity.pdbx_description
1 polymer ?
#
loop_
_entity_poly.entity_id
_entity_poly.type
_entity_poly.pdbx_seq_one_letter_code
_entity_poly.pdbx_strand_id
1 'polypeptide(L)' 'MIGDNIKKLRNKKGFRRDGLARKAVVSYTFLTKLESNVVKKPSIQTRAKIAKALNVNKDGHIYDG' A
#
# COMPACT_ATOMS: atom_id res chain seq x y z
N MET A 1 -11.25 -3.93 1.46
CA MET A 1 -10.44 -3.22 2.46
C MET A 1 -9.19 -2.69 1.80
N ILE A 2 -8.68 -1.55 2.26
CA ILE A 2 -7.50 -0.90 1.66
C ILE A 2 -6.26 -1.82 1.60
N GLY A 3 -6.07 -2.68 2.61
CA GLY A 3 -4.97 -3.65 2.65
C GLY A 3 -4.98 -4.63 1.49
N ASP A 4 -6.16 -5.15 1.15
CA ASP A 4 -6.35 -6.07 0.02
C ASP A 4 -6.06 -5.38 -1.32
N ASN A 5 -6.51 -4.13 -1.47
CA ASN A 5 -6.27 -3.34 -2.69
C ASN A 5 -4.76 -3.07 -2.88
N ILE A 6 -4.05 -2.72 -1.80
CA ILE A 6 -2.59 -2.56 -1.82
C ILE A 6 -1.90 -3.86 -2.21
N LYS A 7 -2.27 -4.98 -1.59
CA LYS A 7 -1.70 -6.31 -1.90
C LYS A 7 -1.92 -6.70 -3.35
N LYS A 8 -3.13 -6.51 -3.87
CA LYS A 8 -3.50 -6.80 -5.27
C LYS A 8 -2.66 -5.96 -6.24
N LEU A 9 -2.59 -4.64 -6.03
CA LEU A 9 -1.80 -3.74 -6.88
C LEU A 9 -0.29 -4.02 -6.81
N ARG A 10 0.22 -4.33 -5.61
CA ARG A 10 1.62 -4.73 -5.42
C ARG A 10 1.96 -5.95 -6.26
N ASN A 11 1.14 -7.01 -6.17
CA ASN A 11 1.33 -8.24 -6.93
C ASN A 11 1.20 -8.00 -8.45
N LYS A 12 0.21 -7.22 -8.89
CA LYS A 12 0.03 -6.88 -10.32
C LYS A 12 1.25 -6.17 -10.91
N LYS A 13 1.98 -5.39 -10.09
CA LYS A 13 3.19 -4.67 -10.48
C LYS A 13 4.49 -5.46 -10.20
N GLY A 14 4.40 -6.73 -9.79
CA GLY A 14 5.56 -7.58 -9.53
C GLY A 14 6.40 -7.17 -8.32
N PHE A 15 5.90 -6.30 -7.45
CA PHE A 15 6.66 -5.85 -6.29
C PHE A 15 6.66 -6.91 -5.19
N ARG A 16 7.84 -7.20 -4.63
CA ARG A 16 7.95 -7.84 -3.33
C ARG A 16 7.56 -6.86 -2.21
N ARG A 17 7.15 -7.39 -1.05
CA ARG A 17 6.73 -6.56 0.10
C ARG A 17 7.85 -5.66 0.61
N ASP A 18 9.06 -6.18 0.75
CA ASP A 18 10.25 -5.41 1.14
C ASP A 18 10.56 -4.30 0.15
N GLY A 19 10.46 -4.58 -1.16
CA GLY A 19 10.62 -3.59 -2.22
C GLY A 19 9.59 -2.45 -2.12
N LEU A 20 8.31 -2.79 -1.94
CA LEU A 20 7.26 -1.77 -1.79
C LEU A 20 7.45 -0.96 -0.49
N ALA A 21 7.78 -1.62 0.62
CA ALA A 21 7.96 -0.98 1.92
C ALA A 21 9.09 0.07 1.87
N ARG A 22 10.24 -0.30 1.29
CA ARG A 22 11.36 0.62 1.06
C ARG A 22 10.94 1.81 0.18
N LYS A 23 10.25 1.56 -0.93
CA LYS A 23 9.83 2.60 -1.86
C LYS A 23 8.77 3.54 -1.28
N ALA A 24 7.87 3.02 -0.44
CA ALA A 24 6.85 3.80 0.26
C ALA A 24 7.37 4.45 1.56
N VAL A 25 8.63 4.23 1.94
CA VAL A 25 9.23 4.74 3.19
C VAL A 25 8.37 4.35 4.41
N VAL A 26 8.02 3.06 4.48
CA VAL A 26 7.32 2.43 5.61
C VAL A 26 8.06 1.16 6.02
N SER A 27 7.86 0.68 7.25
CA SER A 27 8.47 -0.58 7.67
C SER A 27 7.82 -1.79 6.98
N TYR A 28 8.61 -2.84 6.75
CA TYR A 28 8.12 -4.12 6.21
C TYR A 28 6.97 -4.70 7.06
N THR A 29 7.13 -4.65 8.38
CA THR A 29 6.13 -5.13 9.34
C THR A 29 4.84 -4.31 9.24
N PHE A 30 4.93 -3.00 9.07
CA PHE A 30 3.76 -2.15 8.88
C PHE A 30 3.04 -2.49 7.57
N LEU A 31 3.76 -2.62 6.46
CA LEU A 31 3.17 -3.03 5.18
C LEU A 31 2.51 -4.41 5.26
N THR A 32 3.13 -5.36 5.96
CA THR A 32 2.57 -6.71 6.17
C THR A 32 1.27 -6.64 6.97
N LYS A 33 1.26 -5.90 8.09
CA LYS A 33 0.04 -5.70 8.90
C LYS A 33 -1.06 -4.99 8.12
N LEU A 34 -0.68 -4.07 7.23
CA LEU A 34 -1.63 -3.38 6.36
C LEU A 34 -2.24 -4.34 5.33
N GLU A 35 -1.43 -5.14 4.63
CA GLU A 35 -1.92 -6.15 3.67
C GLU A 35 -2.70 -7.31 4.30
N SER A 36 -2.52 -7.53 5.60
CA SER A 36 -3.30 -8.49 6.41
C SER A 36 -4.49 -7.85 7.11
N ASN A 37 -4.82 -6.59 6.81
CA ASN A 37 -5.95 -5.84 7.38
C ASN A 37 -5.94 -5.70 8.92
N VAL A 38 -4.78 -5.89 9.56
CA VAL A 38 -4.57 -5.59 10.99
C VAL A 38 -4.59 -4.07 11.20
N VAL A 39 -3.95 -3.32 10.29
CA VAL A 39 -4.08 -1.86 10.23
C VAL A 39 -5.24 -1.53 9.28
N LYS A 40 -6.39 -1.15 9.84
CA LYS A 40 -7.60 -0.88 9.06
C LYS A 40 -7.69 0.58 8.55
N LYS A 41 -7.10 1.51 9.29
CA LYS A 41 -7.17 2.96 9.02
C LYS A 41 -5.75 3.58 8.99
N PRO A 42 -4.95 3.33 7.94
CA PRO A 42 -3.68 4.05 7.77
C PRO A 42 -3.93 5.55 7.57
N SER A 43 -2.98 6.40 7.98
CA SER A 43 -3.09 7.86 7.79
C SER A 43 -3.14 8.25 6.31
N ILE A 44 -3.65 9.44 6.00
CA ILE A 44 -3.65 10.00 4.65
C ILE A 44 -2.24 10.00 4.05
N GLN A 45 -1.24 10.41 4.86
CA GLN A 45 0.15 10.44 4.43
C GLN A 45 0.68 9.05 4.05
N THR A 46 0.35 8.02 4.83
CA THR A 46 0.71 6.63 4.52
C THR A 46 0.08 6.16 3.23
N ARG A 47 -1.21 6.43 3.02
CA ARG A 47 -1.90 6.06 1.77
C ARG A 47 -1.27 6.75 0.57
N ALA A 48 -0.94 8.03 0.69
CA ALA A 48 -0.26 8.79 -0.37
C ALA A 48 1.13 8.23 -0.69
N LYS A 49 1.93 7.89 0.34
CA LYS A 49 3.25 7.26 0.17
C LYS A 49 3.15 5.92 -0.59
N ILE A 50 2.19 5.08 -0.23
CA ILE A 50 1.99 3.77 -0.87
C ILE A 50 1.47 3.93 -2.31
N ALA A 51 0.51 4.82 -2.55
CA ALA A 51 0.02 5.10 -3.89
C ALA A 51 1.13 5.64 -4.81
N LYS A 52 1.97 6.55 -4.32
CA LYS A 52 3.14 7.04 -5.04
C LYS A 52 4.13 5.92 -5.34
N ALA A 53 4.43 5.05 -4.37
CA ALA A 53 5.34 3.94 -4.56
C ALA A 53 4.81 2.92 -5.59
N LEU A 54 3.50 2.67 -5.58
CA LEU A 54 2.81 1.83 -6.56
C LEU A 54 2.65 2.53 -7.92
N ASN A 55 3.02 3.80 -8.07
CA ASN A 55 2.82 4.58 -9.29
C ASN A 55 1.38 4.47 -9.80
N VAL A 56 0.44 4.77 -8.91
CA VAL A 56 -0.99 4.88 -9.19
C VAL A 56 -1.32 6.37 -9.08
N ASN A 57 -1.71 6.94 -10.21
CA ASN A 57 -2.19 8.32 -10.27
C ASN A 57 -3.53 8.43 -9.52
N LYS A 58 -3.99 9.67 -9.30
CA LYS A 58 -5.23 9.95 -8.55
C LYS A 58 -6.48 9.24 -9.11
N ASP A 59 -6.43 8.78 -10.36
CA ASP A 59 -7.47 8.01 -11.05
C ASP A 59 -7.42 6.48 -10.81
N GLY A 60 -6.35 5.97 -10.21
CA GLY A 60 -6.16 4.55 -9.85
C GLY A 60 -6.45 4.31 -8.37
N HIS A 61 -7.72 4.40 -7.98
CA HIS A 61 -8.17 4.54 -6.60
C HIS A 61 -7.68 3.41 -5.65
N ILE A 62 -6.78 3.75 -4.70
CA ILE A 62 -6.45 2.94 -3.49
C ILE A 62 -7.34 3.38 -2.30
N TYR A 63 -8.45 4.08 -2.56
CA TYR A 63 -9.31 4.59 -1.51
C TYR A 63 -10.58 3.73 -1.45
N ASP A 64 -10.70 2.90 -0.41
CA ASP A 64 -12.02 2.51 0.10
C ASP A 64 -12.52 3.74 0.87
N GLY A 65 -13.63 4.33 0.41
CA GLY A 65 -14.31 5.44 1.08
C GLY A 65 -14.73 5.08 2.51
#